data_AF-R6ZCL2-F1
#
_entry.id   AF-R6ZCL2-F1
#
_cell.length_a   1.000
_cell.length_b   1.000
_cell.length_c   1.000
_cell.angle_alpha   90.00
_cell.angle_beta   90.00
_cell.angle_gamma   90.00
#
_symmetry.space_group_name_H-M   'P 1'
#
loop_
_entity.id
_entity.type
_entity.pdbx_description
1 polymer ?
#
loop_
_entity_poly.entity_id
_entity_poly.type
_entity_poly.pdbx_seq_one_letter_code
_entity_poly.pdbx_strand_id
1 'polypeptide(L)'
;MNLTEIPAPVSVKGDDPVGPYYTPLGTDGKPAVFLKAKPLTKAELCDSCGICVKACPMGSIDAADPSLVSGICIKCQACVKKCPTGAKYFDDPAFLSHVAMLEQNYTRRAEPEFFL
;
A
#
# COMPACT_ATOMS: atom_id res chain seq x y z
N MET A 1 31.07 13.18 -15.29
CA MET A 1 31.48 13.71 -13.97
C MET A 1 32.02 12.53 -13.18
N ASN A 2 33.31 12.55 -12.84
CA ASN A 2 33.93 11.52 -12.02
C ASN A 2 33.54 11.78 -10.56
N LEU A 3 32.75 10.87 -9.97
CA LEU A 3 32.40 10.89 -8.53
C LEU A 3 33.57 10.31 -7.72
N THR A 4 34.72 10.99 -7.73
CA THR A 4 35.90 10.60 -6.96
C THR A 4 35.85 11.05 -5.50
N GLU A 5 34.91 11.94 -5.15
CA GLU A 5 34.74 12.47 -3.78
C GLU A 5 33.25 12.53 -3.40
N ILE A 6 32.96 12.33 -2.11
CA ILE A 6 31.61 12.43 -1.54
C ILE A 6 31.30 13.93 -1.36
N PRO A 7 30.23 14.48 -1.95
CA PRO A 7 29.87 15.88 -1.78
C PRO A 7 29.47 16.20 -0.33
N ALA A 8 29.59 17.47 0.05
CA ALA A 8 29.14 17.93 1.36
C ALA A 8 27.64 17.63 1.56
N PRO A 9 27.19 17.26 2.78
CA PRO A 9 25.77 17.02 3.04
C PRO A 9 24.93 18.27 2.78
N VAL A 10 23.80 18.10 2.09
CA VAL A 10 22.80 19.17 1.93
C VAL A 10 21.88 19.19 3.14
N SER A 11 21.63 20.37 3.71
CA SER A 11 20.67 20.53 4.79
C SER A 11 19.24 20.46 4.23
N VAL A 12 18.46 19.51 4.73
CA VAL A 12 17.05 19.29 4.34
C VAL A 12 16.15 19.40 5.57
N LYS A 13 14.90 19.82 5.38
CA LYS A 13 13.91 19.80 6.45
C LYS A 13 13.61 18.36 6.86
N GLY A 14 13.58 18.08 8.15
CA GLY A 14 13.29 16.76 8.70
C GLY A 14 13.62 16.70 10.19
N ASP A 15 13.38 15.55 10.80
CA ASP A 15 13.69 15.32 12.22
C ASP A 15 15.11 14.75 12.37
N ASP A 16 15.94 15.41 13.17
CA ASP A 16 17.24 14.92 13.65
C ASP A 16 17.32 15.09 15.18
N PRO A 17 17.32 13.99 15.97
CA PRO A 17 17.44 12.60 15.54
C PRO A 17 16.17 12.08 14.83
N VAL A 18 16.37 11.10 13.95
CA VAL A 18 15.26 10.41 13.27
C VAL A 18 14.34 9.76 14.31
N GLY A 19 13.04 10.02 14.20
CA GLY A 19 12.01 9.44 15.06
C GLY A 19 11.88 7.92 14.96
N PRO A 20 10.98 7.31 15.76
CA PRO A 20 10.72 5.87 15.71
C PRO A 20 10.16 5.45 14.33
N TYR A 21 10.32 4.16 14.01
CA TYR A 21 9.76 3.61 12.78
C TYR A 21 8.25 3.80 12.71
N TYR A 22 7.76 4.07 11.50
CA TYR A 22 6.35 4.31 11.23
C TYR A 22 5.46 3.14 11.70
N THR A 23 4.41 3.47 12.45
CA THR A 23 3.36 2.52 12.86
C THR A 23 2.02 2.98 12.28
N PRO A 24 1.30 2.13 11.52
CA PRO A 24 -0.03 2.45 11.04
C PRO A 24 -0.98 2.73 12.21
N LEU A 25 -1.73 3.82 12.14
CA LEU A 25 -2.74 4.18 13.14
C LEU A 25 -4.15 4.06 12.58
N GLY A 26 -5.12 3.74 13.44
CA GLY A 26 -6.55 3.85 13.13
C GLY A 26 -7.07 5.28 13.33
N THR A 27 -8.35 5.48 13.03
CA THR A 27 -9.07 6.74 13.25
C THR A 27 -9.13 7.15 14.72
N ASP A 28 -8.91 6.21 15.64
CA ASP A 28 -8.83 6.44 17.09
C ASP A 28 -7.42 6.83 17.58
N GLY A 29 -6.46 6.96 16.66
CA GLY A 29 -5.06 7.28 16.97
C GLY A 29 -4.26 6.11 17.56
N LYS A 30 -4.83 4.91 17.68
CA LYS A 30 -4.14 3.72 18.19
C LYS A 30 -3.54 2.90 17.05
N PRO A 31 -2.52 2.06 17.32
CA PRO A 31 -1.95 1.18 16.29
C PRO A 31 -3.00 0.28 15.61
N ALA A 32 -3.07 0.34 14.29
CA ALA A 32 -3.92 -0.50 13.45
C ALA A 32 -3.12 -1.73 12.97
N VAL A 33 -3.53 -2.92 13.40
CA VAL A 33 -2.81 -4.18 13.09
C VAL A 33 -3.56 -4.98 12.02
N PHE A 34 -3.16 -4.84 10.77
CA PHE A 34 -3.76 -5.51 9.60
C PHE A 34 -2.73 -6.31 8.78
N LEU A 35 -1.71 -6.87 9.46
CA LEU A 35 -0.63 -7.63 8.82
C LEU A 35 -1.14 -8.83 8.00
N LYS A 36 -2.24 -9.45 8.47
CA LYS A 36 -2.88 -10.61 7.83
C LYS A 36 -3.99 -10.25 6.85
N ALA A 37 -4.37 -8.98 6.74
CA ALA A 37 -5.37 -8.53 5.78
C ALA A 37 -4.91 -8.81 4.34
N LYS A 38 -5.81 -9.43 3.56
CA LYS A 38 -5.61 -9.80 2.16
C LYS A 38 -6.84 -9.38 1.36
N PRO A 39 -6.70 -9.12 0.05
CA PRO A 39 -7.84 -8.73 -0.75
C PRO A 39 -8.78 -9.92 -0.94
N LEU A 40 -10.06 -9.68 -0.72
CA LEU A 40 -11.16 -10.61 -1.01
C LEU A 40 -11.67 -10.44 -2.43
N THR A 41 -12.58 -11.32 -2.82
CA THR A 41 -13.18 -11.36 -4.16
C THR A 41 -14.69 -11.49 -4.06
N LYS A 42 -15.43 -10.60 -4.73
CA LYS A 42 -16.87 -10.71 -4.90
C LYS A 42 -17.15 -11.74 -5.99
N ALA A 43 -17.64 -12.91 -5.61
CA ALA A 43 -17.84 -14.03 -6.54
C ALA A 43 -18.81 -13.66 -7.67
N GLU A 44 -19.84 -12.88 -7.34
CA GLU A 44 -20.87 -12.40 -8.26
C GLU A 44 -20.36 -11.40 -9.33
N LEU A 45 -19.19 -10.80 -9.12
CA LEU A 45 -18.56 -9.87 -10.07
C LEU A 45 -17.33 -10.46 -10.78
N CYS A 46 -16.80 -11.59 -10.30
CA CYS A 46 -15.57 -12.16 -10.82
C CYS A 46 -15.87 -13.03 -12.05
N ASP A 47 -15.30 -12.65 -13.19
CA ASP A 47 -15.36 -13.41 -14.44
C ASP A 47 -14.13 -14.33 -14.66
N SER A 48 -13.27 -14.43 -13.64
CA SER A 48 -12.03 -15.22 -13.65
C SER A 48 -11.04 -14.84 -14.77
N CYS A 49 -11.04 -13.58 -15.23
CA CYS A 49 -10.13 -13.10 -16.28
C CYS A 49 -8.63 -13.19 -15.96
N GLY A 50 -8.25 -13.39 -14.70
CA GLY A 50 -6.84 -13.56 -14.28
C GLY A 50 -5.96 -12.31 -14.34
N ILE A 51 -6.51 -11.13 -14.62
CA ILE A 51 -5.74 -9.87 -14.65
C ILE A 51 -5.08 -9.57 -13.29
N CYS A 52 -5.81 -9.83 -12.20
CA CYS A 52 -5.29 -9.65 -10.84
C CYS A 52 -4.07 -10.55 -10.56
N VAL A 53 -4.06 -11.77 -11.09
CA VAL A 53 -2.94 -12.73 -10.96
C VAL A 53 -1.69 -12.14 -11.61
N LYS A 54 -1.79 -11.70 -12.87
CA LYS A 54 -0.67 -11.06 -13.60
C LYS A 54 -0.22 -9.74 -12.97
N ALA A 55 -1.14 -9.01 -12.34
CA ALA A 55 -0.87 -7.73 -11.71
C ALA A 55 -0.17 -7.84 -10.34
N CYS A 56 -0.23 -9.00 -9.68
CA CYS A 56 0.33 -9.18 -8.35
C CYS A 56 1.86 -9.32 -8.43
N PRO A 57 2.66 -8.35 -7.94
CA PRO A 57 4.11 -8.45 -8.00
C PRO A 57 4.66 -9.57 -7.09
N MET A 58 3.86 -10.03 -6.14
CA MET A 58 4.23 -11.10 -5.20
C MET A 58 3.80 -12.49 -5.66
N GLY A 59 3.18 -12.63 -6.85
CA GLY A 59 2.67 -13.92 -7.33
C GLY A 59 1.73 -14.63 -6.35
N SER A 60 1.00 -13.87 -5.53
CA SER A 60 0.33 -14.38 -4.33
C SER A 60 -1.14 -14.78 -4.53
N ILE A 61 -1.64 -14.61 -5.75
CA ILE A 61 -3.01 -14.97 -6.15
C ILE A 61 -2.93 -16.25 -6.98
N ASP A 62 -3.75 -17.23 -6.67
CA ASP A 62 -3.78 -18.51 -7.37
C ASP A 62 -4.20 -18.31 -8.84
N ALA A 63 -3.53 -19.01 -9.75
CA ALA A 63 -3.76 -18.88 -11.18
C ALA A 63 -4.99 -19.66 -11.69
N ALA A 64 -5.36 -20.73 -10.99
CA ALA A 64 -6.55 -21.54 -11.30
C ALA A 64 -7.81 -20.97 -10.62
N ASP A 65 -7.66 -20.38 -9.44
CA ASP A 65 -8.73 -19.70 -8.73
C ASP A 65 -8.30 -18.28 -8.28
N PRO A 66 -8.60 -17.24 -9.08
CA PRO A 66 -8.25 -15.87 -8.73
C PRO A 66 -8.85 -15.38 -7.41
N SER A 67 -9.82 -16.09 -6.81
CA SER A 67 -10.37 -15.74 -5.50
C SER A 67 -9.42 -16.05 -4.34
N LEU A 68 -8.53 -17.02 -4.52
CA LEU A 68 -7.61 -17.50 -3.49
C LEU A 68 -6.32 -16.66 -3.47
N VAL A 69 -6.08 -16.00 -2.34
CA VAL A 69 -4.87 -15.21 -2.10
C VAL A 69 -4.04 -15.88 -1.00
N SER A 70 -3.27 -16.90 -1.37
CA SER A 70 -2.53 -17.73 -0.41
C SER A 70 -1.18 -17.11 0.01
N GLY A 71 -0.51 -16.38 -0.89
CA GLY A 71 0.81 -15.81 -0.66
C GLY A 71 0.86 -14.53 0.20
N ILE A 72 2.00 -13.84 0.14
CA ILE A 72 2.29 -12.60 0.88
C ILE A 72 1.64 -11.41 0.17
N CYS A 73 0.74 -10.70 0.86
CA CYS A 73 0.16 -9.45 0.36
C CYS A 73 0.88 -8.23 0.92
N ILE A 74 1.60 -7.50 0.07
CA ILE A 74 2.25 -6.21 0.41
C ILE A 74 1.30 -5.01 0.36
N LYS A 75 0.00 -5.23 0.15
CA LYS A 75 -1.04 -4.19 0.11
C LYS A 75 -0.79 -3.06 -0.92
N CYS A 76 -0.17 -3.40 -2.05
CA CYS A 76 0.10 -2.46 -3.15
C CYS A 76 -1.14 -2.03 -3.96
N GLN A 77 -2.34 -2.57 -3.66
CA GLN A 77 -3.61 -2.26 -4.33
C GLN A 77 -3.68 -2.55 -5.84
N ALA A 78 -2.64 -3.13 -6.47
CA ALA A 78 -2.61 -3.37 -7.91
C ALA A 78 -3.74 -4.28 -8.41
N CYS A 79 -4.04 -5.37 -7.68
CA CYS A 79 -5.13 -6.28 -8.05
C CYS A 79 -6.53 -5.65 -7.93
N VAL A 80 -6.72 -4.74 -6.96
CA VAL A 80 -7.96 -3.98 -6.78
C VAL A 80 -8.12 -2.99 -7.91
N LYS A 81 -7.10 -2.15 -8.17
CA LYS A 81 -7.15 -1.10 -9.20
C LYS A 81 -7.26 -1.62 -10.63
N LYS A 82 -6.68 -2.79 -10.92
CA LYS A 82 -6.70 -3.38 -12.28
C LYS A 82 -7.87 -4.31 -12.53
N CYS A 83 -8.69 -4.64 -11.53
CA CYS A 83 -9.83 -5.52 -11.72
C CYS A 83 -10.93 -4.78 -12.51
N PRO A 84 -11.23 -5.16 -13.77
CA PRO A 84 -12.17 -4.41 -14.61
C PRO A 84 -13.60 -4.50 -14.10
N THR A 85 -13.96 -5.59 -13.42
CA THR A 85 -15.29 -5.81 -12.84
C THR A 85 -15.44 -5.31 -11.41
N GLY A 86 -14.36 -4.77 -10.81
CA GLY A 86 -14.38 -4.31 -9.41
C GLY A 86 -14.56 -5.44 -8.38
N ALA A 87 -14.27 -6.69 -8.75
CA ALA A 87 -14.45 -7.83 -7.86
C ALA A 87 -13.46 -7.89 -6.69
N LYS A 88 -12.27 -7.27 -6.80
CA LYS A 88 -11.22 -7.29 -5.75
C LYS A 88 -11.38 -6.13 -4.77
N TYR A 89 -11.31 -6.41 -3.47
CA TYR A 89 -11.47 -5.41 -2.41
C TYR A 89 -10.78 -5.81 -1.09
N PHE A 90 -10.69 -4.90 -0.13
CA PHE A 90 -10.33 -5.20 1.26
C PHE A 90 -11.51 -4.83 2.16
N ASP A 91 -11.76 -5.62 3.20
CA ASP A 91 -12.82 -5.39 4.18
C ASP A 91 -12.36 -5.53 5.64
N ASP A 92 -11.07 -5.81 5.87
CA ASP A 92 -10.49 -5.88 7.20
C ASP A 92 -10.72 -4.54 7.94
N PRO A 93 -11.42 -4.54 9.10
CA PRO A 93 -11.80 -3.29 9.76
C PRO A 93 -10.60 -2.44 10.20
N ALA A 94 -9.48 -3.06 10.60
CA ALA A 94 -8.29 -2.32 10.99
C ALA A 94 -7.61 -1.69 9.77
N PHE A 95 -7.58 -2.38 8.64
CA PHE A 95 -7.14 -1.82 7.37
C PHE A 95 -8.00 -0.63 6.95
N LEU A 96 -9.33 -0.77 6.98
CA LEU A 96 -10.26 0.30 6.60
C LEU A 96 -10.19 1.50 7.55
N SER A 97 -10.03 1.28 8.85
CA SER A 97 -9.79 2.37 9.80
C SER A 97 -8.49 3.12 9.49
N HIS A 98 -7.44 2.40 9.11
CA HIS A 98 -6.18 3.02 8.70
C HIS A 98 -6.32 3.86 7.42
N VAL A 99 -7.04 3.36 6.41
CA VAL A 99 -7.35 4.12 5.19
C VAL A 99 -8.09 5.41 5.53
N ALA A 100 -9.16 5.33 6.35
CA ALA A 100 -9.91 6.50 6.76
C ALA A 100 -9.06 7.50 7.55
N MET A 101 -8.15 7.03 8.42
CA MET A 101 -7.20 7.87 9.14
C MET A 101 -6.29 8.63 8.15
N LEU A 102 -5.77 7.95 7.12
CA LEU A 102 -4.92 8.60 6.12
C LEU A 102 -5.69 9.68 5.33
N GLU A 103 -6.91 9.37 4.88
CA GLU A 103 -7.76 10.30 4.11
C GLU A 103 -8.16 11.53 4.92
N GLN A 104 -8.42 11.37 6.22
CA GLN A 104 -8.77 12.48 7.12
C GLN A 104 -7.59 13.40 7.42
N ASN A 105 -6.38 12.83 7.58
CA ASN A 105 -5.23 13.57 8.09
C ASN A 105 -4.32 14.14 7.00
N TYR A 106 -4.22 13.50 5.83
CA TYR A 106 -3.26 13.87 4.77
C TYR A 106 -3.94 14.48 3.55
N THR A 107 -4.79 15.48 3.78
CA THR A 107 -5.55 16.18 2.72
C THR A 107 -4.75 17.26 1.99
N ARG A 108 -3.67 17.76 2.60
CA ARG A 108 -2.84 18.83 2.03
C ARG A 108 -1.85 18.28 1.01
N ARG A 109 -1.80 18.88 -0.19
CA ARG A 109 -0.70 18.67 -1.14
C ARG A 109 0.59 19.32 -0.62
N ALA A 110 1.72 18.61 -0.73
CA ALA A 110 3.05 19.18 -0.55
C ALA A 110 3.64 19.59 -1.92
N GLU A 111 4.28 20.76 -1.99
CA GLU A 111 5.06 21.15 -3.16
C GLU A 111 6.42 20.44 -3.17
N PRO A 112 6.97 20.11 -4.35
CA PRO A 112 8.31 19.54 -4.44
C PRO A 112 9.39 20.55 -3.99
N GLU A 113 10.36 20.08 -3.22
CA GLU A 113 11.59 20.82 -2.88
C GLU A 113 12.77 20.15 -3.57
N PHE A 114 13.65 20.95 -4.19
CA PHE A 114 14.83 20.46 -4.90
C PHE A 114 16.10 20.83 -4.13
N PHE A 115 16.99 19.85 -3.97
CA PHE A 115 18.27 19.98 -3.27
C PHE A 115 19.37 19.67 -4.29
N LEU A 116 20.28 20.62 -4.52
CA LEU A 116 21.39 20.55 -5.49
C LEU A 116 22.74 20.50 -4.77
#